data_AF-A0A7V4LGU0-F1
#
_entry.id   AF-A0A7V4LGU0-F1
#
_cell.length_a   1.000
_cell.length_b   1.000
_cell.length_c   1.000
_cell.angle_alpha   90.00
_cell.angle_beta   90.00
_cell.angle_gamma   90.00
#
_symmetry.space_group_name_H-M   'P 1'
#
loop_
_entity.id
_entity.type
_entity.pdbx_description
1 polymer ?
#
loop_
_entity_poly.entity_id
_entity_poly.type
_entity_poly.pdbx_seq_one_letter_code
_entity_poly.pdbx_strand_id
1 'polypeptide(L)'
;MTMRHGRVGCFAAALCAGVLLFPAAGTAQTQIKPYIMILLDTSSSMLINPNNPGWESLGDGSNNAPYRTGWSNCCPGIDTAGWDTDSLPNDSRLYIAKDALRDIVSGYGDVQFGLMRYRQYECAIGWGQDMNYIVFPAYQGNMRSGLGATVNQTGWGQPYQSGTRELDLITYVGFNCRVGAACGLNTTGTCNTSGSGGDVLVPIGEDSQNEILRWLDNSETFSSNPAPPTSGTLRCAATTITNPELRASGLTPLARSIDAARTYFAGVIAADPPLLRTCRGYYLVIITDGDDTCGGDPVAAVTSLTSSGVDSYTIGFAFSSTTLNGMAAAGGTGRTTAFSASNKSDLAAAFAQIINDTALTEVCNGRDDDCDGLTDEGFALYCNRPSHPAQDLCTDPGETLCNGVDDNCNGRTDEGLLNLCGACGPAPTEICDLIDNDCDTLTDEGGVCTPGCTPTAEICNNRDDDCDTMIDDGVTRPCGSSIGECRPGTQTCTAGVWGPCAGSVGPVAETCDNRDNDCD
;
A
#
# COMPACT_ATOMS: atom_id res chain seq x y z
N MET A 1 -41.05 -50.47 42.67
CA MET A 1 -40.01 -50.54 43.73
C MET A 1 -38.96 -49.48 43.36
N THR A 2 -39.01 -48.26 43.95
CA THR A 2 -38.33 -47.83 45.21
C THR A 2 -36.79 -47.82 45.10
N MET A 3 -35.99 -46.85 45.54
CA MET A 3 -36.10 -45.47 46.12
C MET A 3 -34.66 -44.84 46.04
N ARG A 4 -34.32 -43.55 46.29
CA ARG A 4 -35.02 -42.37 46.87
C ARG A 4 -34.42 -41.02 46.36
N HIS A 5 -34.88 -39.91 46.95
CA HIS A 5 -34.47 -38.50 46.82
C HIS A 5 -33.05 -38.12 47.28
N GLY A 6 -32.55 -36.98 46.78
CA GLY A 6 -31.61 -36.05 47.43
C GLY A 6 -32.04 -34.59 47.13
N ARG A 7 -31.96 -33.67 48.09
CA ARG A 7 -32.59 -32.33 48.03
C ARG A 7 -31.72 -31.29 48.78
N VAL A 8 -31.92 -30.00 48.45
CA VAL A 8 -31.47 -28.79 49.18
C VAL A 8 -30.01 -28.35 48.92
N GLY A 9 -29.82 -27.04 48.71
CA GLY A 9 -28.48 -26.42 48.59
C GLY A 9 -28.46 -24.96 48.10
N CYS A 10 -29.35 -24.08 48.58
CA CYS A 10 -29.19 -22.65 48.32
C CYS A 10 -28.18 -22.07 49.33
N PHE A 11 -27.03 -21.57 48.85
CA PHE A 11 -26.07 -20.83 49.67
C PHE A 11 -25.55 -19.62 48.90
N ALA A 12 -25.66 -18.45 49.51
CA ALA A 12 -25.06 -17.23 49.02
C ALA A 12 -23.62 -17.08 49.57
N ALA A 13 -22.69 -16.75 48.68
CA ALA A 13 -21.39 -16.18 48.99
C ALA A 13 -21.08 -15.21 47.82
N ALA A 14 -21.25 -13.90 48.03
CA ALA A 14 -20.28 -12.98 48.62
C ALA A 14 -19.21 -12.55 47.58
N LEU A 15 -19.12 -11.23 47.36
CA LEU A 15 -18.29 -10.61 46.34
C LEU A 15 -16.79 -10.93 46.54
N CYS A 16 -16.13 -11.36 45.47
CA CYS A 16 -14.72 -11.04 45.23
C CYS A 16 -14.65 -10.21 43.94
N ALA A 17 -14.40 -8.91 44.09
CA ALA A 17 -14.10 -8.03 42.96
C ALA A 17 -12.67 -8.28 42.47
N GLY A 18 -12.49 -9.32 41.68
CA GLY A 18 -11.26 -9.52 40.90
C GLY A 18 -11.26 -8.57 39.72
N VAL A 19 -10.39 -7.56 39.75
CA VAL A 19 -10.09 -6.75 38.56
C VAL A 19 -9.35 -7.66 37.58
N LEU A 20 -10.11 -8.24 36.64
CA LEU A 20 -9.54 -8.85 35.45
C LEU A 20 -8.98 -7.72 34.59
N LEU A 21 -7.68 -7.46 34.75
CA LEU A 21 -6.86 -6.87 33.70
C LEU A 21 -6.92 -7.83 32.52
N PHE A 22 -7.85 -7.60 31.61
CA PHE A 22 -7.77 -8.17 30.28
C PHE A 22 -6.44 -7.68 29.69
N PRO A 23 -5.55 -8.57 29.19
CA PRO A 23 -4.53 -8.10 28.28
C PRO A 23 -5.28 -7.43 27.12
N ALA A 24 -4.85 -6.22 26.74
CA ALA A 24 -5.36 -5.61 25.53
C ALA A 24 -5.18 -6.62 24.41
N ALA A 25 -6.27 -7.06 23.79
CA ALA A 25 -6.18 -7.79 22.54
C ALA A 25 -5.46 -6.84 21.59
N GLY A 26 -4.25 -7.20 21.16
CA GLY A 26 -3.60 -6.49 20.08
C GLY A 26 -4.59 -6.48 18.92
N THR A 27 -5.03 -5.29 18.53
CA THR A 27 -5.83 -5.12 17.32
C THR A 27 -4.96 -5.61 16.18
N ALA A 28 -5.31 -6.77 15.63
CA ALA A 28 -4.77 -7.14 14.33
C ALA A 28 -5.11 -6.00 13.39
N GLN A 29 -4.09 -5.37 12.81
CA GLN A 29 -4.25 -4.23 11.93
C GLN A 29 -5.22 -4.61 10.81
N THR A 30 -6.31 -3.83 10.70
CA THR A 30 -7.33 -4.03 9.66
C THR A 30 -6.82 -3.43 8.37
N GLN A 31 -5.93 -4.17 7.69
CA GLN A 31 -5.37 -3.84 6.39
C GLN A 31 -6.44 -3.25 5.46
N ILE A 32 -6.20 -2.04 4.97
CA ILE A 32 -7.22 -1.28 4.22
C ILE A 32 -7.20 -1.73 2.76
N LYS A 33 -8.11 -2.67 2.47
CA LYS A 33 -8.24 -3.28 1.14
C LYS A 33 -8.54 -2.23 0.06
N PRO A 34 -7.83 -2.23 -1.09
CA PRO A 34 -8.18 -1.37 -2.22
C PRO A 34 -9.54 -1.79 -2.79
N TYR A 35 -10.21 -0.82 -3.43
CA TYR A 35 -11.54 -1.02 -4.02
C TYR A 35 -11.42 -1.14 -5.55
N ILE A 36 -11.66 -2.35 -6.09
CA ILE A 36 -11.54 -2.63 -7.52
C ILE A 36 -12.92 -2.92 -8.12
N MET A 37 -13.41 -2.04 -8.99
CA MET A 37 -14.57 -2.33 -9.84
C MET A 37 -14.10 -2.98 -11.15
N ILE A 38 -14.67 -4.12 -11.51
CA ILE A 38 -14.39 -4.80 -12.78
C ILE A 38 -15.50 -4.44 -13.76
N LEU A 39 -15.18 -3.65 -14.79
CA LEU A 39 -16.05 -3.43 -15.94
C LEU A 39 -15.69 -4.45 -17.02
N LEU A 40 -16.50 -5.52 -17.11
CA LEU A 40 -16.35 -6.53 -18.16
C LEU A 40 -17.21 -6.16 -19.37
N ASP A 41 -16.59 -6.22 -20.55
CA ASP A 41 -17.28 -6.12 -21.82
C ASP A 41 -18.29 -7.26 -21.99
N THR A 42 -19.55 -6.89 -22.20
CA THR A 42 -20.65 -7.80 -22.48
C THR A 42 -21.33 -7.45 -23.80
N SER A 43 -20.59 -6.89 -24.76
CA SER A 43 -21.05 -6.66 -26.13
C SER A 43 -21.05 -7.97 -26.93
N SER A 44 -21.61 -7.95 -28.14
CA SER A 44 -21.74 -9.15 -28.98
C SER A 44 -20.40 -9.70 -29.50
N SER A 45 -19.34 -8.87 -29.61
CA SER A 45 -18.01 -9.33 -30.08
C SER A 45 -17.37 -10.33 -29.12
N MET A 46 -17.70 -10.25 -27.84
CA MET A 46 -17.20 -11.18 -26.81
C MET A 46 -17.68 -12.64 -27.00
N LEU A 47 -18.57 -12.92 -27.96
CA LEU A 47 -18.97 -14.29 -28.35
C LEU A 47 -18.10 -14.90 -29.48
N ILE A 48 -17.15 -14.14 -30.01
CA ILE A 48 -16.16 -14.60 -31.00
C ILE A 48 -15.13 -15.51 -30.31
N ASN A 49 -14.69 -16.56 -31.01
CA ASN A 49 -13.59 -17.41 -30.54
C ASN A 49 -12.24 -16.70 -30.80
N PRO A 50 -11.39 -16.45 -29.78
CA PRO A 50 -10.13 -15.73 -29.96
C PRO A 50 -9.09 -16.51 -30.79
N ASN A 51 -9.17 -17.85 -30.81
CA ASN A 51 -8.31 -18.71 -31.63
C ASN A 51 -8.79 -18.76 -33.10
N ASN A 52 -10.02 -18.35 -33.39
CA ASN A 52 -10.57 -18.30 -34.75
C ASN A 52 -11.45 -17.06 -34.98
N PRO A 53 -10.87 -15.85 -35.08
CA PRO A 53 -11.60 -14.58 -35.03
C PRO A 53 -12.61 -14.31 -36.16
N GLY A 54 -12.64 -15.17 -37.19
CA GLY A 54 -13.61 -15.10 -38.28
C GLY A 54 -14.95 -15.78 -37.97
N TRP A 55 -15.11 -16.38 -36.79
CA TRP A 55 -16.28 -17.19 -36.44
C TRP A 55 -16.79 -16.90 -35.03
N GLU A 56 -18.11 -16.78 -34.93
CA GLU A 56 -18.84 -16.62 -33.68
C GLU A 56 -19.06 -18.01 -33.06
N SER A 57 -18.57 -18.23 -31.85
CA SER A 57 -18.79 -19.49 -31.13
C SER A 57 -20.20 -19.58 -30.52
N LEU A 58 -20.81 -18.43 -30.24
CA LEU A 58 -22.14 -18.23 -29.64
C LEU A 58 -22.36 -18.86 -28.24
N GLY A 59 -21.43 -19.70 -27.78
CA GLY A 59 -21.35 -20.21 -26.41
C GLY A 59 -20.81 -19.15 -25.44
N ASP A 60 -21.53 -18.89 -24.37
CA ASP A 60 -21.17 -17.92 -23.32
C ASP A 60 -20.71 -18.59 -22.02
N GLY A 61 -20.47 -19.90 -22.04
CA GLY A 61 -20.17 -20.75 -20.89
C GLY A 61 -21.36 -21.43 -20.23
N SER A 62 -22.61 -20.98 -20.46
CA SER A 62 -23.72 -21.38 -19.59
C SER A 62 -24.19 -22.83 -19.83
N ASN A 63 -23.94 -23.68 -18.83
CA ASN A 63 -24.13 -25.13 -18.86
C ASN A 63 -25.57 -25.56 -18.51
N ASN A 64 -26.58 -24.83 -19.02
CA ASN A 64 -27.99 -25.01 -18.68
C ASN A 64 -28.65 -26.24 -19.34
N ALA A 65 -28.21 -27.42 -18.87
CA ALA A 65 -28.73 -28.76 -19.13
C ALA A 65 -28.64 -29.24 -20.60
N PRO A 66 -28.59 -30.56 -20.84
CA PRO A 66 -27.82 -31.09 -21.96
C PRO A 66 -28.50 -30.95 -23.32
N TYR A 67 -27.65 -30.95 -24.35
CA TYR A 67 -27.99 -31.16 -25.76
C TYR A 67 -28.56 -32.58 -26.00
N ARG A 68 -29.76 -32.88 -25.45
CA ARG A 68 -30.47 -34.14 -25.70
C ARG A 68 -31.98 -34.02 -25.49
N THR A 69 -32.69 -34.21 -26.61
CA THR A 69 -34.11 -34.56 -26.72
C THR A 69 -35.14 -33.56 -26.16
N GLY A 70 -35.57 -32.63 -27.03
CA GLY A 70 -36.95 -32.12 -27.02
C GLY A 70 -37.21 -30.85 -26.21
N TRP A 71 -37.23 -29.70 -26.91
CA TRP A 71 -38.00 -28.48 -26.62
C TRP A 71 -37.89 -27.80 -25.24
N SER A 72 -37.10 -28.29 -24.29
CA SER A 72 -37.31 -27.97 -22.86
C SER A 72 -36.34 -26.98 -22.22
N ASN A 73 -35.25 -26.61 -22.89
CA ASN A 73 -34.19 -25.78 -22.26
C ASN A 73 -34.23 -24.35 -22.80
N CYS A 74 -34.27 -23.40 -21.89
CA CYS A 74 -34.50 -22.00 -22.18
C CYS A 74 -33.20 -21.27 -22.46
N CYS A 75 -32.77 -21.39 -23.72
CA CYS A 75 -31.63 -20.72 -24.33
C CYS A 75 -30.32 -20.91 -23.51
N PRO A 76 -29.82 -22.16 -23.37
CA PRO A 76 -28.45 -22.41 -22.91
C PRO A 76 -27.44 -21.78 -23.89
N GLY A 77 -26.19 -21.60 -23.45
CA GLY A 77 -25.09 -21.18 -24.32
C GLY A 77 -25.03 -22.08 -25.57
N ILE A 78 -25.18 -21.47 -26.74
CA ILE A 78 -25.35 -22.23 -27.99
C ILE A 78 -23.97 -22.44 -28.60
N ASP A 79 -23.39 -23.63 -28.42
CA ASP A 79 -22.40 -24.13 -29.39
C ASP A 79 -23.11 -24.41 -30.72
N THR A 80 -22.79 -23.63 -31.76
CA THR A 80 -23.14 -23.95 -33.15
C THR A 80 -22.11 -24.91 -33.74
N ALA A 81 -22.31 -26.20 -33.44
CA ALA A 81 -21.50 -27.31 -33.91
C ALA A 81 -21.04 -27.17 -35.38
N GLY A 82 -19.72 -27.16 -35.57
CA GLY A 82 -19.10 -27.07 -36.89
C GLY A 82 -17.58 -27.13 -36.85
N TRP A 83 -16.95 -26.46 -35.88
CA TRP A 83 -15.48 -26.33 -35.80
C TRP A 83 -14.89 -26.37 -34.38
N ASP A 84 -15.71 -26.35 -33.34
CA ASP A 84 -15.28 -26.77 -32.00
C ASP A 84 -14.91 -28.27 -32.03
N THR A 85 -13.83 -28.62 -31.34
CA THR A 85 -13.31 -29.98 -31.24
C THR A 85 -13.89 -30.80 -30.07
N ASP A 86 -14.55 -30.19 -29.07
CA ASP A 86 -15.08 -30.87 -27.88
C ASP A 86 -16.60 -30.73 -27.63
N SER A 87 -17.28 -29.83 -28.36
CA SER A 87 -18.73 -29.56 -28.31
C SER A 87 -19.21 -28.96 -26.98
N LEU A 88 -18.46 -27.99 -26.46
CA LEU A 88 -18.75 -27.25 -25.23
C LEU A 88 -18.87 -25.74 -25.51
N PRO A 89 -19.73 -25.00 -24.79
CA PRO A 89 -19.89 -23.56 -24.97
C PRO A 89 -18.75 -22.73 -24.33
N ASN A 90 -17.51 -23.24 -24.35
CA ASN A 90 -16.33 -22.76 -23.62
C ASN A 90 -15.32 -21.95 -24.48
N ASP A 91 -15.66 -21.71 -25.75
CA ASP A 91 -14.71 -21.23 -26.76
C ASP A 91 -14.67 -19.70 -26.92
N SER A 92 -15.61 -18.96 -26.32
CA SER A 92 -15.73 -17.51 -26.49
C SER A 92 -14.77 -16.69 -25.62
N ARG A 93 -14.46 -15.47 -26.09
CA ARG A 93 -13.78 -14.45 -25.28
C ARG A 93 -14.48 -14.22 -23.94
N LEU A 94 -15.82 -14.18 -23.92
CA LEU A 94 -16.62 -14.04 -22.71
C LEU A 94 -16.41 -15.22 -21.74
N TYR A 95 -16.46 -16.47 -22.22
CA TYR A 95 -16.20 -17.63 -21.36
C TYR A 95 -14.80 -17.56 -20.75
N ILE A 96 -13.78 -17.30 -21.55
CA ILE A 96 -12.38 -17.30 -21.09
C ILE A 96 -12.15 -16.17 -20.08
N ALA A 97 -12.76 -15.00 -20.30
CA ALA A 97 -12.74 -13.90 -19.34
C ALA A 97 -13.43 -14.29 -18.01
N LYS A 98 -14.63 -14.89 -18.07
CA LYS A 98 -15.35 -15.39 -16.88
C LYS A 98 -14.55 -16.46 -16.14
N ASP A 99 -13.90 -17.38 -16.86
CA ASP A 99 -13.08 -18.45 -16.28
C ASP A 99 -11.82 -17.93 -15.60
N ALA A 100 -11.18 -16.88 -16.13
CA ALA A 100 -10.09 -16.20 -15.44
C ALA A 100 -10.61 -15.45 -14.20
N LEU A 101 -11.71 -14.71 -14.32
CA LEU A 101 -12.27 -13.89 -13.25
C LEU A 101 -12.78 -14.72 -12.07
N ARG A 102 -13.31 -15.93 -12.30
CA ARG A 102 -13.60 -16.91 -11.22
C ARG A 102 -12.37 -17.15 -10.35
N ASP A 103 -11.27 -17.57 -10.97
CA ASP A 103 -10.03 -17.90 -10.26
C ASP A 103 -9.46 -16.66 -9.55
N ILE A 104 -9.42 -15.50 -10.21
CA ILE A 104 -8.93 -14.24 -9.66
C ILE A 104 -9.74 -13.81 -8.43
N VAL A 105 -11.07 -13.72 -8.53
CA VAL A 105 -11.93 -13.24 -7.45
C VAL A 105 -11.96 -14.22 -6.27
N SER A 106 -11.79 -15.53 -6.53
CA SER A 106 -11.65 -16.53 -5.47
C SER A 106 -10.26 -16.60 -4.82
N GLY A 107 -9.22 -16.12 -5.52
CA GLY A 107 -7.82 -16.20 -5.08
C GLY A 107 -7.32 -14.99 -4.29
N TYR A 108 -7.82 -13.78 -4.58
CA TYR A 108 -7.36 -12.53 -3.97
C TYR A 108 -8.31 -12.05 -2.87
N GLY A 109 -8.18 -12.63 -1.68
CA GLY A 109 -8.96 -12.25 -0.49
C GLY A 109 -8.68 -10.83 0.02
N ASP A 110 -7.54 -10.23 -0.35
CA ASP A 110 -7.05 -8.96 0.20
C ASP A 110 -7.55 -7.72 -0.55
N VAL A 111 -8.43 -7.92 -1.53
CA VAL A 111 -9.05 -6.86 -2.35
C VAL A 111 -10.58 -6.97 -2.29
N GLN A 112 -11.27 -5.82 -2.20
CA GLN A 112 -12.72 -5.80 -2.37
C GLN A 112 -13.08 -5.53 -3.84
N PHE A 113 -13.74 -6.50 -4.46
CA PHE A 113 -14.16 -6.43 -5.84
C PHE A 113 -15.59 -5.89 -5.99
N GLY A 114 -15.88 -5.28 -7.13
CA GLY A 114 -17.23 -5.05 -7.65
C GLY A 114 -17.30 -5.55 -9.08
N LEU A 115 -18.53 -5.77 -9.59
CA LEU A 115 -18.75 -6.17 -10.98
C LEU A 115 -19.74 -5.25 -11.68
N MET A 116 -19.31 -4.76 -12.84
CA MET A 116 -20.09 -4.01 -13.81
C MET A 116 -20.10 -4.69 -15.17
N ARG A 117 -21.19 -4.47 -15.91
CA ARG A 117 -21.33 -4.83 -17.32
C ARG A 117 -21.80 -3.63 -18.15
N TYR A 118 -21.85 -3.77 -19.46
CA TYR A 118 -22.55 -2.81 -20.31
C TYR A 118 -24.07 -2.85 -20.08
N ARG A 119 -24.73 -1.69 -20.25
CA ARG A 119 -26.17 -1.53 -20.06
C ARG A 119 -26.93 -2.41 -21.05
N GLN A 120 -27.72 -3.34 -20.52
CA GLN A 120 -28.62 -4.16 -21.33
C GLN A 120 -30.04 -3.62 -21.22
N TYR A 121 -30.75 -3.54 -22.35
CA TYR A 121 -32.09 -2.96 -22.41
C TYR A 121 -33.18 -4.04 -22.39
N GLU A 122 -34.10 -3.90 -21.44
CA GLU A 122 -35.28 -4.73 -21.34
C GLU A 122 -36.34 -4.30 -22.37
N CYS A 123 -36.98 -5.26 -23.06
CA CYS A 123 -38.16 -4.97 -23.86
C CYS A 123 -39.42 -5.50 -23.15
N ALA A 124 -40.25 -4.60 -22.62
CA ALA A 124 -41.57 -4.95 -22.08
C ALA A 124 -42.49 -5.47 -23.20
N ILE A 125 -43.13 -6.63 -23.00
CA ILE A 125 -43.71 -7.40 -24.10
C ILE A 125 -45.21 -7.22 -24.27
N GLY A 126 -45.62 -6.70 -25.42
CA GLY A 126 -46.99 -6.76 -25.90
C GLY A 126 -47.30 -8.09 -26.61
N TRP A 127 -48.57 -8.51 -26.59
CA TRP A 127 -49.02 -9.67 -27.35
C TRP A 127 -49.01 -9.38 -28.86
N GLY A 128 -48.49 -10.32 -29.66
CA GLY A 128 -48.64 -10.31 -31.12
C GLY A 128 -47.54 -9.64 -31.94
N GLN A 129 -46.34 -9.40 -31.38
CA GLN A 129 -45.18 -8.95 -32.17
C GLN A 129 -44.13 -10.05 -32.34
N ASP A 130 -43.79 -10.32 -33.60
CA ASP A 130 -42.55 -11.01 -33.98
C ASP A 130 -41.36 -10.13 -33.56
N MET A 131 -40.52 -10.63 -32.65
CA MET A 131 -39.34 -9.89 -32.19
C MET A 131 -38.04 -10.63 -32.50
N ASN A 132 -37.07 -9.88 -33.02
CA ASN A 132 -35.69 -10.30 -33.27
C ASN A 132 -34.74 -9.89 -32.12
N TYR A 133 -35.26 -9.66 -30.92
CA TYR A 133 -34.51 -9.10 -29.78
C TYR A 133 -34.62 -9.97 -28.53
N ILE A 134 -33.49 -10.09 -27.82
CA ILE A 134 -33.34 -10.82 -26.57
C ILE A 134 -33.57 -9.86 -25.40
N VAL A 135 -34.25 -10.31 -24.35
CA VAL A 135 -34.65 -9.50 -23.19
C VAL A 135 -34.09 -10.13 -21.92
N PHE A 136 -33.21 -9.40 -21.21
CA PHE A 136 -32.64 -9.80 -19.92
C PHE A 136 -33.03 -8.77 -18.84
N PRO A 137 -33.81 -9.12 -17.81
CA PRO A 137 -34.12 -8.19 -16.74
C PRO A 137 -32.95 -7.96 -15.78
N ALA A 138 -32.90 -6.77 -15.19
CA ALA A 138 -31.93 -6.38 -14.18
C ALA A 138 -32.24 -6.97 -12.79
N TYR A 139 -31.20 -7.14 -11.98
CA TYR A 139 -31.27 -7.55 -10.57
C TYR A 139 -30.89 -6.37 -9.68
N GLN A 140 -31.58 -6.17 -8.54
CA GLN A 140 -31.15 -5.22 -7.50
C GLN A 140 -30.98 -5.94 -6.16
N GLY A 141 -29.82 -5.70 -5.53
CA GLY A 141 -29.62 -5.90 -4.10
C GLY A 141 -29.58 -4.55 -3.37
N ASN A 142 -30.59 -4.30 -2.53
CA ASN A 142 -30.65 -3.26 -1.49
C ASN A 142 -30.37 -1.79 -1.85
N MET A 143 -31.46 -1.03 -2.05
CA MET A 143 -31.59 0.33 -1.46
C MET A 143 -32.93 0.48 -0.72
N ARG A 144 -32.94 1.27 0.35
CA ARG A 144 -34.02 1.28 1.35
C ARG A 144 -35.19 2.21 0.99
N SER A 145 -36.39 1.73 1.33
CA SER A 145 -37.55 2.49 1.81
C SER A 145 -37.84 3.88 1.20
N GLY A 146 -38.78 3.93 0.25
CA GLY A 146 -39.62 5.12 0.08
C GLY A 146 -39.93 5.51 -1.35
N LEU A 147 -40.84 4.81 -2.00
CA LEU A 147 -41.75 5.34 -3.03
C LEU A 147 -42.90 4.33 -3.19
N GLY A 148 -44.13 4.74 -2.87
CA GLY A 148 -45.28 3.83 -2.85
C GLY A 148 -45.98 3.76 -4.20
N ALA A 149 -46.01 2.58 -4.83
CA ALA A 149 -46.80 2.31 -6.02
C ALA A 149 -47.65 1.03 -5.84
N THR A 150 -48.87 1.17 -5.35
CA THR A 150 -49.82 0.05 -5.24
C THR A 150 -50.36 -0.30 -6.64
N VAL A 151 -49.86 -1.37 -7.26
CA VAL A 151 -50.43 -1.87 -8.53
C VAL A 151 -51.78 -2.53 -8.26
N ASN A 152 -52.84 -1.75 -8.42
CA ASN A 152 -54.21 -2.18 -8.15
C ASN A 152 -54.77 -3.01 -9.33
N GLN A 153 -54.83 -4.34 -9.18
CA GLN A 153 -55.51 -5.20 -10.16
C GLN A 153 -57.03 -5.04 -10.06
N THR A 154 -57.59 -4.11 -10.83
CA THR A 154 -59.05 -4.01 -11.02
C THR A 154 -59.42 -3.73 -12.47
N GLY A 155 -60.37 -4.51 -12.99
CA GLY A 155 -61.13 -4.15 -14.19
C GLY A 155 -60.71 -4.88 -15.46
N TRP A 156 -61.67 -5.59 -16.05
CA TRP A 156 -61.53 -6.13 -17.40
C TRP A 156 -61.58 -4.98 -18.43
N GLY A 157 -60.42 -4.58 -18.96
CA GLY A 157 -60.27 -3.71 -20.13
C GLY A 157 -59.50 -2.40 -19.86
N GLN A 158 -58.66 -2.02 -20.84
CA GLN A 158 -57.72 -0.87 -20.85
C GLN A 158 -56.42 -1.07 -20.04
N PRO A 159 -55.30 -0.35 -20.33
CA PRO A 159 -55.05 0.56 -21.46
C PRO A 159 -53.82 0.18 -22.33
N TYR A 160 -53.79 0.72 -23.55
CA TYR A 160 -52.63 0.74 -24.44
C TYR A 160 -51.76 1.97 -24.12
N GLN A 161 -50.48 1.80 -23.74
CA GLN A 161 -49.52 2.93 -23.67
C GLN A 161 -48.12 2.56 -24.16
N SER A 162 -47.73 3.19 -25.27
CA SER A 162 -46.34 3.33 -25.70
C SER A 162 -45.67 4.43 -24.87
N GLY A 163 -44.75 4.03 -23.99
CA GLY A 163 -43.92 4.96 -23.23
C GLY A 163 -42.94 4.19 -22.35
N THR A 164 -41.67 4.57 -22.36
CA THR A 164 -40.66 4.04 -21.45
C THR A 164 -41.07 4.37 -20.01
N ARG A 165 -41.53 3.37 -19.28
CA ARG A 165 -41.84 3.46 -17.86
C ARG A 165 -40.89 2.57 -17.08
N GLU A 166 -40.39 3.11 -15.98
CA GLU A 166 -39.70 2.38 -14.94
C GLU A 166 -40.69 1.38 -14.34
N LEU A 167 -40.45 0.09 -14.54
CA LEU A 167 -41.28 -1.01 -14.06
C LEU A 167 -40.59 -1.64 -12.86
N ASP A 168 -41.35 -1.89 -11.79
CA ASP A 168 -40.86 -2.59 -10.61
C ASP A 168 -40.32 -3.99 -10.96
N LEU A 169 -39.19 -4.33 -10.35
CA LEU A 169 -38.44 -5.56 -10.61
C LEU A 169 -39.25 -6.84 -10.31
N ILE A 170 -38.79 -7.95 -10.89
CA ILE A 170 -39.29 -9.33 -10.69
C ILE A 170 -40.53 -9.71 -11.55
N THR A 171 -40.68 -9.17 -12.76
CA THR A 171 -41.69 -9.71 -13.69
C THR A 171 -41.24 -9.86 -15.15
N TYR A 172 -41.18 -11.12 -15.59
CA TYR A 172 -41.26 -11.58 -16.98
C TYR A 172 -39.99 -11.52 -17.85
N VAL A 173 -39.22 -12.62 -17.86
CA VAL A 173 -38.23 -12.89 -18.92
C VAL A 173 -38.94 -13.46 -20.15
N GLY A 174 -38.63 -12.97 -21.34
CA GLY A 174 -39.27 -13.42 -22.58
C GLY A 174 -38.29 -13.61 -23.73
N PHE A 175 -37.62 -14.75 -23.75
CA PHE A 175 -36.69 -15.11 -24.81
C PHE A 175 -37.42 -15.51 -26.10
N ASN A 176 -37.13 -14.82 -27.21
CA ASN A 176 -37.53 -15.22 -28.56
C ASN A 176 -36.38 -15.99 -29.25
N CYS A 177 -36.09 -17.20 -28.77
CA CYS A 177 -35.19 -18.12 -29.46
C CYS A 177 -35.96 -18.76 -30.64
N ARG A 178 -35.94 -18.12 -31.82
CA ARG A 178 -36.62 -18.63 -33.04
C ARG A 178 -35.98 -19.96 -33.46
N VAL A 179 -36.79 -20.99 -33.67
CA VAL A 179 -36.30 -22.31 -34.11
C VAL A 179 -35.56 -22.17 -35.45
N GLY A 180 -34.25 -22.45 -35.45
CA GLY A 180 -33.40 -22.33 -36.64
C GLY A 180 -32.84 -20.92 -36.90
N ALA A 181 -33.06 -19.95 -36.02
CA ALA A 181 -32.29 -18.71 -35.98
C ALA A 181 -31.42 -18.71 -34.71
N ALA A 182 -30.16 -18.28 -34.84
CA ALA A 182 -29.31 -18.04 -33.68
C ALA A 182 -29.98 -17.04 -32.71
N CYS A 183 -29.54 -17.03 -31.45
CA CYS A 183 -29.76 -15.91 -30.54
C CYS A 183 -29.11 -14.66 -31.13
N GLY A 184 -29.85 -13.97 -32.00
CA GLY A 184 -29.29 -13.07 -32.99
C GLY A 184 -28.48 -11.94 -32.37
N LEU A 185 -27.20 -11.86 -32.73
CA LEU A 185 -26.35 -10.74 -32.36
C LEU A 185 -26.96 -9.46 -32.93
N ASN A 186 -27.45 -8.59 -32.05
CA ASN A 186 -27.96 -7.28 -32.46
C ASN A 186 -26.78 -6.31 -32.68
N THR A 187 -26.01 -6.57 -33.74
CA THR A 187 -24.97 -5.66 -34.26
C THR A 187 -25.57 -4.43 -34.95
N THR A 188 -26.90 -4.38 -35.12
CA THR A 188 -27.65 -3.33 -35.83
C THR A 188 -28.43 -2.39 -34.91
N GLY A 189 -28.28 -2.52 -33.59
CA GLY A 189 -28.93 -1.65 -32.62
C GLY A 189 -28.37 -0.23 -32.66
N THR A 190 -29.22 0.78 -32.47
CA THR A 190 -28.73 2.12 -32.09
C THR A 190 -28.44 2.13 -30.60
N CYS A 191 -27.26 2.59 -30.19
CA CYS A 191 -27.00 2.79 -28.78
C CYS A 191 -27.97 3.85 -28.25
N ASN A 192 -28.81 3.49 -27.27
CA ASN A 192 -29.68 4.45 -26.63
C ASN A 192 -28.80 5.47 -25.87
N THR A 193 -28.76 6.69 -26.39
CA THR A 193 -27.95 7.79 -25.86
C THR A 193 -28.54 8.42 -24.60
N SER A 194 -29.74 8.00 -24.19
CA SER A 194 -30.52 8.53 -23.06
C SER A 194 -30.51 7.53 -21.88
N GLY A 195 -29.38 7.47 -21.15
CA GLY A 195 -29.22 6.60 -19.99
C GLY A 195 -27.75 6.30 -19.65
N SER A 196 -27.54 5.60 -18.53
CA SER A 196 -26.25 5.02 -18.16
C SER A 196 -25.75 4.05 -19.24
N GLY A 197 -24.44 4.05 -19.54
CA GLY A 197 -23.84 3.08 -20.47
C GLY A 197 -23.55 1.73 -19.85
N GLY A 198 -23.46 1.65 -18.52
CA GLY A 198 -23.18 0.42 -17.77
C GLY A 198 -24.13 0.18 -16.60
N ASP A 199 -24.16 -1.08 -16.15
CA ASP A 199 -24.91 -1.55 -14.98
C ASP A 199 -23.94 -2.06 -13.91
N VAL A 200 -24.11 -1.63 -12.65
CA VAL A 200 -23.46 -2.26 -11.48
C VAL A 200 -24.28 -3.48 -11.11
N LEU A 201 -23.70 -4.68 -11.25
CA LEU A 201 -24.33 -5.95 -10.89
C LEU A 201 -24.05 -6.33 -9.44
N VAL A 202 -22.80 -6.11 -9.02
CA VAL A 202 -22.36 -6.34 -7.64
C VAL A 202 -21.61 -5.10 -7.16
N PRO A 203 -22.14 -4.38 -6.16
CA PRO A 203 -21.41 -3.28 -5.53
C PRO A 203 -20.23 -3.82 -4.71
N ILE A 204 -19.19 -2.99 -4.56
CA ILE A 204 -18.05 -3.25 -3.68
C ILE A 204 -18.54 -3.34 -2.23
N GLY A 205 -18.10 -4.37 -1.51
CA GLY A 205 -18.47 -4.63 -0.11
C GLY A 205 -17.99 -6.01 0.37
N GLU A 206 -18.23 -6.32 1.65
CA GLU A 206 -17.63 -7.50 2.33
C GLU A 206 -18.01 -8.86 1.70
N ASP A 207 -19.27 -9.04 1.25
CA ASP A 207 -19.75 -10.28 0.61
C ASP A 207 -19.68 -10.27 -0.94
N SER A 208 -19.12 -9.20 -1.54
CA SER A 208 -19.14 -8.98 -2.99
C SER A 208 -18.55 -10.14 -3.80
N GLN A 209 -17.48 -10.77 -3.32
CA GLN A 209 -16.81 -11.88 -4.01
C GLN A 209 -17.77 -13.06 -4.27
N ASN A 210 -18.60 -13.43 -3.29
CA ASN A 210 -19.58 -14.52 -3.43
C ASN A 210 -20.67 -14.17 -4.45
N GLU A 211 -21.15 -12.92 -4.45
CA GLU A 211 -22.14 -12.46 -5.42
C GLU A 211 -21.54 -12.36 -6.83
N ILE A 212 -20.27 -11.95 -6.97
CA ILE A 212 -19.57 -11.95 -8.27
C ILE A 212 -19.44 -13.37 -8.82
N LEU A 213 -19.05 -14.33 -7.98
CA LEU A 213 -18.92 -15.73 -8.42
C LEU A 213 -20.24 -16.29 -8.96
N ARG A 214 -21.40 -15.93 -8.40
CA ARG A 214 -22.72 -16.33 -8.93
C ARG A 214 -22.94 -15.89 -10.37
N TRP A 215 -22.55 -14.66 -10.74
CA TRP A 215 -22.63 -14.13 -12.11
C TRP A 215 -21.63 -14.76 -13.10
N LEU A 216 -20.71 -15.57 -12.61
CA LEU A 216 -19.58 -16.13 -13.34
C LEU A 216 -19.50 -17.65 -13.21
N ASP A 217 -20.46 -18.39 -12.66
CA ASP A 217 -20.28 -19.81 -12.31
C ASP A 217 -20.64 -20.82 -13.42
N ASN A 218 -20.97 -20.33 -14.63
CA ASN A 218 -21.48 -21.12 -15.76
C ASN A 218 -22.86 -21.76 -15.51
N SER A 219 -23.60 -21.39 -14.47
CA SER A 219 -24.87 -22.03 -14.07
C SER A 219 -25.99 -21.03 -13.82
N GLU A 220 -26.98 -20.95 -14.71
CA GLU A 220 -28.15 -20.10 -14.48
C GLU A 220 -29.33 -20.92 -13.94
N THR A 221 -29.87 -20.54 -12.78
CA THR A 221 -31.02 -21.22 -12.16
C THR A 221 -32.21 -20.29 -11.98
N PHE A 222 -33.41 -20.87 -12.01
CA PHE A 222 -34.68 -20.13 -11.95
C PHE A 222 -35.55 -20.64 -10.79
N SER A 223 -36.32 -19.75 -10.17
CA SER A 223 -37.24 -20.06 -9.04
C SER A 223 -38.34 -21.06 -9.40
N SER A 224 -38.64 -21.15 -10.69
CA SER A 224 -39.61 -22.04 -11.30
C SER A 224 -38.97 -22.53 -12.59
N ASN A 225 -38.95 -23.86 -12.78
CA ASN A 225 -38.42 -24.43 -14.02
C ASN A 225 -39.30 -23.91 -15.17
N PRO A 226 -38.76 -23.17 -16.16
CA PRO A 226 -39.58 -22.57 -17.19
C PRO A 226 -40.34 -23.67 -17.94
N ALA A 227 -41.66 -23.51 -18.06
CA ALA A 227 -42.46 -24.48 -18.79
C ALA A 227 -41.95 -24.55 -20.25
N PRO A 228 -41.68 -25.76 -20.80
CA PRO A 228 -41.26 -25.88 -22.18
C PRO A 228 -42.24 -25.16 -23.12
N PRO A 229 -41.76 -24.42 -24.13
CA PRO A 229 -42.60 -23.82 -25.15
C PRO A 229 -43.55 -24.87 -25.75
N THR A 230 -44.84 -24.78 -25.42
CA THR A 230 -45.89 -25.59 -26.06
C THR A 230 -46.00 -25.21 -27.53
N SER A 231 -46.41 -26.15 -28.40
CA SER A 231 -46.52 -25.91 -29.84
C SER A 231 -47.38 -24.67 -30.14
N GLY A 232 -46.74 -23.58 -30.60
CA GLY A 232 -47.35 -22.27 -30.85
C GLY A 232 -46.90 -21.15 -29.91
N THR A 233 -46.16 -21.44 -28.84
CA THR A 233 -45.69 -20.44 -27.85
C THR A 233 -44.16 -20.44 -27.81
N LEU A 234 -43.50 -19.47 -28.45
CA LEU A 234 -42.01 -19.38 -28.50
C LEU A 234 -41.36 -18.85 -27.20
N ARG A 235 -42.03 -18.94 -26.05
CA ARG A 235 -41.63 -18.21 -24.83
C ARG A 235 -41.19 -19.13 -23.71
N CYS A 236 -40.00 -18.84 -23.20
CA CYS A 236 -39.48 -19.36 -21.96
C CYS A 236 -39.95 -18.51 -20.78
N ALA A 237 -41.05 -18.91 -20.14
CA ALA A 237 -41.64 -18.18 -19.02
C ALA A 237 -41.03 -18.62 -17.68
N ALA A 238 -39.86 -18.07 -17.34
CA ALA A 238 -39.34 -18.08 -15.98
C ALA A 238 -39.79 -16.82 -15.23
N THR A 239 -40.22 -16.95 -13.97
CA THR A 239 -40.74 -15.81 -13.17
C THR A 239 -39.66 -15.08 -12.39
N THR A 240 -38.58 -15.76 -11.98
CA THR A 240 -37.47 -15.15 -11.25
C THR A 240 -36.19 -15.94 -11.52
N ILE A 241 -35.08 -15.24 -11.75
CA ILE A 241 -33.73 -15.82 -11.81
C ILE A 241 -33.21 -15.92 -10.36
N THR A 242 -32.73 -17.10 -9.96
CA THR A 242 -32.18 -17.36 -8.61
C THR A 242 -30.66 -17.49 -8.60
N ASN A 243 -30.06 -17.89 -9.72
CA ASN A 243 -28.63 -17.75 -9.96
C ASN A 243 -28.48 -17.11 -11.35
N PRO A 244 -28.09 -15.83 -11.46
CA PRO A 244 -27.93 -15.14 -12.73
C PRO A 244 -26.55 -15.41 -13.30
N GLU A 245 -26.37 -15.27 -14.61
CA GLU A 245 -25.09 -15.52 -15.27
C GLU A 245 -24.81 -14.42 -16.30
N LEU A 246 -23.53 -14.05 -16.49
CA LEU A 246 -23.16 -13.04 -17.49
C LEU A 246 -23.41 -13.52 -18.93
N ARG A 247 -24.08 -12.65 -19.69
CA ARG A 247 -24.52 -12.82 -21.09
C ARG A 247 -23.99 -11.66 -21.93
N ALA A 248 -23.42 -11.95 -23.10
CA ALA A 248 -23.06 -10.93 -24.10
C ALA A 248 -24.27 -10.54 -24.96
N SER A 249 -24.44 -9.24 -25.23
CA SER A 249 -25.47 -8.72 -26.15
C SER A 249 -25.19 -7.28 -26.60
N GLY A 250 -25.63 -6.94 -27.81
CA GLY A 250 -25.63 -5.58 -28.32
C GLY A 250 -24.23 -5.04 -28.68
N LEU A 251 -24.10 -3.72 -28.58
CA LEU A 251 -22.94 -2.92 -28.96
C LEU A 251 -22.01 -2.64 -27.76
N THR A 252 -20.93 -1.89 -28.00
CA THR A 252 -19.85 -1.59 -27.04
C THR A 252 -19.94 -0.13 -26.54
N PRO A 253 -20.78 0.20 -25.53
CA PRO A 253 -20.92 1.54 -24.93
C PRO A 253 -19.79 1.86 -23.93
N LEU A 254 -18.53 1.66 -24.34
CA LEU A 254 -17.36 1.70 -23.47
C LEU A 254 -17.24 3.02 -22.70
N ALA A 255 -17.27 4.16 -23.39
CA ALA A 255 -17.11 5.49 -22.77
C ALA A 255 -18.20 5.78 -21.73
N ARG A 256 -19.45 5.44 -22.08
CA ARG A 256 -20.63 5.66 -21.22
C ARG A 256 -20.70 4.70 -20.03
N SER A 257 -20.03 3.55 -20.13
CA SER A 257 -19.88 2.59 -19.03
C SER A 257 -18.83 3.03 -18.03
N ILE A 258 -17.75 3.67 -18.52
CA ILE A 258 -16.73 4.31 -17.69
C ILE A 258 -17.33 5.51 -16.94
N ASP A 259 -18.19 6.32 -17.59
CA ASP A 259 -18.96 7.37 -16.91
C ASP A 259 -19.94 6.83 -15.85
N ALA A 260 -20.53 5.65 -16.07
CA ALA A 260 -21.36 4.97 -15.08
C ALA A 260 -20.53 4.55 -13.86
N ALA A 261 -19.32 4.01 -14.08
CA ALA A 261 -18.39 3.64 -13.01
C ALA A 261 -17.95 4.89 -12.22
N ARG A 262 -17.61 5.99 -12.91
CA ARG A 262 -17.31 7.29 -12.29
C ARG A 262 -18.45 7.78 -11.39
N THR A 263 -19.69 7.62 -11.84
CA THR A 263 -20.89 8.00 -11.07
C THR A 263 -21.08 7.10 -9.84
N TYR A 264 -20.80 5.80 -9.96
CA TYR A 264 -20.82 4.87 -8.84
C TYR A 264 -19.74 5.21 -7.80
N PHE A 265 -18.48 5.38 -8.22
CA PHE A 265 -17.37 5.69 -7.32
C PHE A 265 -17.53 7.03 -6.60
N ALA A 266 -18.14 8.04 -7.23
CA ALA A 266 -18.46 9.29 -6.54
C ALA A 266 -19.34 9.07 -5.29
N GLY A 267 -20.22 8.06 -5.30
CA GLY A 267 -20.98 7.64 -4.12
C GLY A 267 -20.15 6.88 -3.10
N VAL A 268 -19.25 5.99 -3.54
CA VAL A 268 -18.36 5.21 -2.68
C VAL A 268 -17.36 6.11 -1.94
N ILE A 269 -16.63 6.97 -2.65
CA ILE A 269 -15.68 7.94 -2.09
C ILE A 269 -16.39 8.90 -1.12
N ALA A 270 -17.63 9.29 -1.40
CA ALA A 270 -18.42 10.13 -0.50
C ALA A 270 -18.87 9.41 0.78
N ALA A 271 -18.96 8.07 0.77
CA ALA A 271 -19.30 7.25 1.93
C ALA A 271 -18.09 6.96 2.83
N ASP A 272 -16.89 6.83 2.28
CA ASP A 272 -15.66 6.55 3.05
C ASP A 272 -15.32 7.69 4.04
N PRO A 273 -14.69 7.40 5.20
CA PRO A 273 -14.23 8.42 6.14
C PRO A 273 -13.19 9.37 5.52
N PRO A 274 -13.09 10.65 5.97
CA PRO A 274 -12.21 11.64 5.34
C PRO A 274 -10.74 11.23 5.18
N LEU A 275 -10.17 10.48 6.12
CA LEU A 275 -8.79 9.99 6.05
C LEU A 275 -8.61 8.92 4.95
N LEU A 276 -9.59 8.03 4.78
CA LEU A 276 -9.54 6.97 3.77
C LEU A 276 -9.78 7.48 2.35
N ARG A 277 -10.44 8.64 2.18
CA ARG A 277 -10.66 9.26 0.85
C ARG A 277 -9.37 9.70 0.16
N THR A 278 -8.35 10.04 0.93
CA THR A 278 -7.06 10.55 0.43
C THR A 278 -5.98 9.49 0.35
N CYS A 279 -6.27 8.27 0.79
CA CYS A 279 -5.28 7.22 1.00
C CYS A 279 -5.71 5.88 0.37
N ARG A 280 -6.96 5.42 0.56
CA ARG A 280 -7.45 4.20 -0.09
C ARG A 280 -7.45 4.38 -1.61
N GLY A 281 -6.82 3.45 -2.33
CA GLY A 281 -6.92 3.36 -3.78
C GLY A 281 -8.31 2.91 -4.27
N TYR A 282 -8.87 3.65 -5.24
CA TYR A 282 -10.08 3.31 -5.97
C TYR A 282 -9.73 3.05 -7.43
N TYR A 283 -10.07 1.86 -7.95
CA TYR A 283 -9.63 1.42 -9.27
C TYR A 283 -10.76 0.86 -10.13
N LEU A 284 -10.78 1.23 -11.41
CA LEU A 284 -11.60 0.58 -12.44
C LEU A 284 -10.73 -0.31 -13.33
N VAL A 285 -10.97 -1.61 -13.32
CA VAL A 285 -10.35 -2.54 -14.29
C VAL A 285 -11.32 -2.74 -15.45
N ILE A 286 -10.92 -2.30 -16.64
CA ILE A 286 -11.71 -2.32 -17.86
C ILE A 286 -11.21 -3.47 -18.72
N ILE A 287 -12.06 -4.46 -19.00
CA ILE A 287 -11.73 -5.61 -19.85
C ILE A 287 -12.60 -5.53 -21.10
N THR A 288 -12.01 -5.30 -22.27
CA THR A 288 -12.75 -5.14 -23.54
C THR A 288 -12.04 -5.74 -24.74
N ASP A 289 -12.81 -6.21 -25.72
CA ASP A 289 -12.31 -6.78 -26.98
C ASP A 289 -12.50 -5.86 -28.21
N GLY A 290 -12.83 -4.59 -27.98
CA GLY A 290 -13.10 -3.61 -29.03
C GLY A 290 -13.02 -2.15 -28.58
N ASP A 291 -13.18 -1.25 -29.55
CA ASP A 291 -13.36 0.19 -29.33
C ASP A 291 -14.85 0.54 -29.14
N ASP A 292 -15.16 1.76 -28.67
CA ASP A 292 -16.55 2.23 -28.49
C ASP A 292 -17.32 2.27 -29.82
N THR A 293 -18.40 1.49 -29.92
CA THR A 293 -19.27 1.45 -31.11
C THR A 293 -20.54 2.28 -30.93
N CYS A 294 -20.58 3.14 -29.90
CA CYS A 294 -21.73 3.95 -29.50
C CYS A 294 -21.50 5.46 -29.68
N GLY A 295 -20.37 5.87 -30.27
CA GLY A 295 -20.04 7.26 -30.54
C GLY A 295 -19.60 8.04 -29.29
N GLY A 296 -19.13 7.34 -28.25
CA GLY A 296 -18.43 7.95 -27.12
C GLY A 296 -16.93 8.11 -27.36
N ASP A 297 -16.26 8.83 -26.45
CA ASP A 297 -14.79 8.91 -26.38
C ASP A 297 -14.32 8.23 -25.07
N PRO A 298 -13.80 6.99 -25.14
CA PRO A 298 -13.31 6.28 -23.97
C PRO A 298 -12.12 6.95 -23.28
N VAL A 299 -11.26 7.63 -24.03
CA VAL A 299 -10.06 8.28 -23.47
C VAL A 299 -10.47 9.52 -22.67
N ALA A 300 -11.44 10.29 -23.16
CA ALA A 300 -12.04 11.40 -22.40
C ALA A 300 -12.83 10.91 -21.17
N ALA A 301 -13.53 9.77 -21.28
CA ALA A 301 -14.23 9.16 -20.14
C ALA A 301 -13.25 8.69 -19.05
N VAL A 302 -12.16 8.01 -19.41
CA VAL A 302 -11.10 7.64 -18.46
C VAL A 302 -10.45 8.89 -17.86
N THR A 303 -10.10 9.89 -18.67
CA THR A 303 -9.53 11.16 -18.14
C THR A 303 -10.44 11.80 -17.09
N SER A 304 -11.76 11.72 -17.30
CA SER A 304 -12.78 12.24 -16.36
C SER A 304 -12.92 11.39 -15.10
N LEU A 305 -12.69 10.07 -15.20
CA LEU A 305 -12.65 9.13 -14.08
C LEU A 305 -11.41 9.39 -13.19
N THR A 306 -10.22 9.44 -13.79
CA THR A 306 -8.95 9.76 -13.11
C THR A 306 -9.04 11.11 -12.39
N SER A 307 -9.62 12.12 -13.05
CA SER A 307 -9.86 13.46 -12.47
C SER A 307 -10.84 13.47 -11.28
N SER A 308 -11.54 12.36 -11.02
CA SER A 308 -12.43 12.19 -9.86
C SER A 308 -11.81 11.40 -8.70
N GLY A 309 -10.52 11.03 -8.78
CA GLY A 309 -9.83 10.25 -7.76
C GLY A 309 -10.02 8.74 -7.90
N VAL A 310 -10.21 8.25 -9.12
CA VAL A 310 -10.34 6.82 -9.44
C VAL A 310 -9.41 6.50 -10.60
N ASP A 311 -8.37 5.73 -10.32
CA ASP A 311 -7.43 5.28 -11.36
C ASP A 311 -8.04 4.11 -12.14
N SER A 312 -7.43 3.76 -13.28
CA SER A 312 -7.92 2.66 -14.09
C SER A 312 -6.84 1.90 -14.85
N TYR A 313 -7.12 0.62 -15.03
CA TYR A 313 -6.31 -0.30 -15.82
C TYR A 313 -7.14 -0.81 -17.00
N THR A 314 -6.60 -0.69 -18.20
CA THR A 314 -7.24 -1.18 -19.43
C THR A 314 -6.61 -2.50 -19.86
N ILE A 315 -7.43 -3.52 -20.08
CA ILE A 315 -7.05 -4.83 -20.60
C ILE A 315 -7.76 -5.05 -21.94
N GLY A 316 -6.98 -5.08 -23.02
CA GLY A 316 -7.43 -5.50 -24.35
C GLY A 316 -7.48 -7.02 -24.43
N PHE A 317 -8.69 -7.59 -24.51
CA PHE A 317 -8.89 -9.03 -24.56
C PHE A 317 -8.98 -9.54 -26.00
N ALA A 318 -7.96 -10.29 -26.44
CA ALA A 318 -7.75 -10.73 -27.83
C ALA A 318 -7.86 -9.58 -28.87
N PHE A 319 -7.55 -8.36 -28.44
CA PHE A 319 -7.69 -7.11 -29.19
C PHE A 319 -6.69 -6.06 -28.67
N SER A 320 -6.28 -5.14 -29.55
CA SER A 320 -5.49 -3.97 -29.19
C SER A 320 -5.78 -2.83 -30.17
N SER A 321 -5.88 -1.61 -29.65
CA SER A 321 -6.06 -0.40 -30.46
C SER A 321 -5.24 0.76 -29.90
N THR A 322 -5.10 1.82 -30.68
CA THR A 322 -4.58 3.10 -30.19
C THR A 322 -5.46 3.70 -29.10
N THR A 323 -6.77 3.45 -29.13
CA THR A 323 -7.74 3.91 -28.13
C THR A 323 -7.49 3.25 -26.78
N LEU A 324 -7.29 1.93 -26.73
CA LEU A 324 -7.02 1.22 -25.47
C LEU A 324 -5.69 1.64 -24.84
N ASN A 325 -4.65 1.90 -25.66
CA ASN A 325 -3.41 2.48 -25.16
C ASN A 325 -3.60 3.92 -24.66
N GLY A 326 -4.44 4.72 -25.35
CA GLY A 326 -4.84 6.04 -24.89
C GLY A 326 -5.60 6.02 -23.55
N MET A 327 -6.48 5.03 -23.35
CA MET A 327 -7.18 4.81 -22.08
C MET A 327 -6.19 4.46 -20.96
N ALA A 328 -5.25 3.55 -21.20
CA ALA A 328 -4.20 3.23 -20.23
C ALA A 328 -3.38 4.49 -19.87
N ALA A 329 -2.97 5.27 -20.86
CA ALA A 329 -2.25 6.53 -20.67
C ALA A 329 -3.05 7.61 -19.91
N ALA A 330 -4.38 7.61 -20.02
CA ALA A 330 -5.27 8.49 -19.28
C ALA A 330 -5.60 7.98 -17.86
N GLY A 331 -5.31 6.71 -17.55
CA GLY A 331 -5.82 5.99 -16.38
C GLY A 331 -5.15 6.27 -15.05
N GLY A 332 -4.26 7.26 -14.95
CA GLY A 332 -3.59 7.66 -13.70
C GLY A 332 -2.43 6.74 -13.24
N THR A 333 -2.49 5.46 -13.58
CA THR A 333 -1.54 4.39 -13.18
C THR A 333 -0.12 4.50 -13.75
N GLY A 334 0.24 5.60 -14.41
CA GLY A 334 1.55 5.81 -15.05
C GLY A 334 1.84 4.93 -16.28
N ARG A 335 0.97 3.99 -16.62
CA ARG A 335 1.10 3.11 -17.79
C ARG A 335 0.81 3.86 -19.09
N THR A 336 1.54 3.55 -20.16
CA THR A 336 1.31 4.13 -21.50
C THR A 336 0.65 3.17 -22.49
N THR A 337 0.47 1.91 -22.09
CA THR A 337 -0.13 0.85 -22.90
C THR A 337 -1.09 0.00 -22.07
N ALA A 338 -2.16 -0.44 -22.73
CA ALA A 338 -3.08 -1.41 -22.16
C ALA A 338 -2.37 -2.75 -21.94
N PHE A 339 -2.84 -3.53 -20.96
CA PHE A 339 -2.51 -4.95 -20.91
C PHE A 339 -3.10 -5.64 -22.14
N SER A 340 -2.38 -6.61 -22.69
CA SER A 340 -2.89 -7.50 -23.73
C SER A 340 -3.07 -8.88 -23.13
N ALA A 341 -4.26 -9.46 -23.27
CA ALA A 341 -4.56 -10.81 -22.82
C ALA A 341 -5.35 -11.54 -23.90
N SER A 342 -4.91 -12.73 -24.33
CA SER A 342 -5.64 -13.52 -25.35
C SER A 342 -6.18 -14.84 -24.81
N ASN A 343 -5.83 -15.19 -23.57
CA ASN A 343 -6.24 -16.42 -22.89
C ASN A 343 -6.35 -16.20 -21.36
N LYS A 344 -6.79 -17.22 -20.63
CA LYS A 344 -6.95 -17.19 -19.16
C LYS A 344 -5.65 -16.89 -18.41
N SER A 345 -4.51 -17.43 -18.85
CA SER A 345 -3.21 -17.20 -18.20
C SER A 345 -2.74 -15.77 -18.36
N ASP A 346 -2.92 -15.17 -19.55
CA ASP A 346 -2.54 -13.77 -19.78
C ASP A 346 -3.39 -12.82 -18.91
N LEU A 347 -4.70 -13.10 -18.81
CA LEU A 347 -5.62 -12.28 -18.02
C LEU A 347 -5.34 -12.42 -16.52
N ALA A 348 -5.02 -13.63 -16.04
CA ALA A 348 -4.55 -13.85 -14.67
C ALA A 348 -3.22 -13.13 -14.39
N ALA A 349 -2.28 -13.13 -15.34
CA ALA A 349 -1.01 -12.41 -15.19
C ALA A 349 -1.19 -10.88 -15.18
N ALA A 350 -2.10 -10.34 -16.01
CA ALA A 350 -2.46 -8.92 -15.99
C ALA A 350 -3.09 -8.53 -14.64
N PHE A 351 -4.02 -9.34 -14.12
CA PHE A 351 -4.59 -9.10 -12.79
C PHE A 351 -3.55 -9.25 -11.67
N ALA A 352 -2.64 -10.23 -11.72
CA ALA A 352 -1.59 -10.35 -10.71
C ALA A 352 -0.70 -9.09 -10.64
N GLN A 353 -0.40 -8.45 -11.79
CA GLN A 353 0.28 -7.16 -11.82
C GLN A 353 -0.60 -6.04 -11.26
N ILE A 354 -1.87 -5.95 -11.66
CA ILE A 354 -2.81 -4.94 -11.12
C ILE A 354 -2.94 -5.06 -9.59
N ILE A 355 -3.11 -6.27 -9.04
CA ILE A 355 -3.23 -6.48 -7.59
C ILE A 355 -1.93 -6.05 -6.88
N ASN A 356 -0.76 -6.34 -7.45
CA ASN A 356 0.52 -5.87 -6.92
C ASN A 356 0.68 -4.34 -7.00
N ASP A 357 0.27 -3.72 -8.10
CA ASP A 357 0.34 -2.27 -8.32
C ASP A 357 -0.70 -1.49 -7.49
N THR A 358 -1.74 -2.16 -6.97
CA THR A 358 -2.82 -1.59 -6.15
C THR A 358 -2.76 -1.98 -4.67
N ALA A 359 -1.86 -2.90 -4.32
CA ALA A 359 -1.60 -3.25 -2.93
C ALA A 359 -0.97 -2.04 -2.24
N LEU A 360 -1.67 -1.49 -1.26
CA LEU A 360 -1.07 -0.52 -0.39
C LEU A 360 -0.05 -1.24 0.50
N THR A 361 1.15 -0.68 0.56
CA THR A 361 2.27 -1.17 1.36
C THR A 361 2.96 0.05 1.92
N GLU A 362 3.21 0.06 3.23
CA GLU A 362 4.01 1.10 3.86
C GLU A 362 5.33 1.32 3.10
N VAL A 363 5.59 2.58 2.72
CA VAL A 363 6.90 3.01 2.21
C VAL A 363 7.45 4.01 3.18
N CYS A 364 8.64 3.72 3.69
CA CYS A 364 9.30 4.57 4.66
C CYS A 364 9.46 6.03 4.16
N ASN A 365 8.56 6.92 4.58
CA ASN A 365 8.50 8.32 4.12
C ASN A 365 7.83 9.31 5.09
N GLY A 366 7.37 8.87 6.27
CA GLY A 366 6.67 9.72 7.24
C GLY A 366 5.19 9.89 6.94
N ARG A 367 4.57 8.90 6.29
CA ARG A 367 3.14 8.85 5.96
C ARG A 367 2.59 7.46 6.27
N ASP A 368 1.31 7.47 6.62
CA ASP A 368 0.39 6.34 6.56
C ASP A 368 0.07 6.09 5.07
N ASP A 369 0.82 5.18 4.42
CA ASP A 369 0.67 4.85 2.99
C ASP A 369 -0.30 3.68 2.78
N ASP A 370 -0.46 2.80 3.77
CA ASP A 370 -1.43 1.70 3.79
C ASP A 370 -2.77 2.00 4.49
N CYS A 371 -2.83 3.20 5.07
CA CYS A 371 -4.02 3.87 5.62
C CYS A 371 -4.54 3.30 6.94
N ASP A 372 -3.85 2.35 7.57
CA ASP A 372 -4.34 1.70 8.78
C ASP A 372 -4.26 2.55 10.06
N GLY A 373 -3.60 3.71 9.96
CA GLY A 373 -3.54 4.75 10.98
C GLY A 373 -2.30 4.70 11.86
N LEU A 374 -1.37 3.80 11.55
CA LEU A 374 0.04 3.93 11.94
C LEU A 374 0.82 4.70 10.85
N THR A 375 2.15 4.62 10.86
CA THR A 375 3.04 5.40 9.99
C THR A 375 4.41 4.76 10.03
N ASP A 376 4.90 4.32 8.87
CA ASP A 376 6.18 3.65 8.67
C ASP A 376 6.37 2.38 9.55
N GLU A 377 5.30 1.67 9.90
CA GLU A 377 5.42 0.41 10.65
C GLU A 377 5.91 -0.77 9.79
N GLY A 378 6.26 -1.87 10.44
CA GLY A 378 6.89 -3.02 9.78
C GLY A 378 8.37 -2.80 9.39
N PHE A 379 8.82 -1.54 9.27
CA PHE A 379 10.23 -1.20 9.06
C PHE A 379 11.09 -1.47 10.29
N ALA A 380 12.30 -1.99 10.05
CA ALA A 380 13.27 -2.26 11.10
C ALA A 380 14.15 -1.03 11.36
N LEU A 381 13.91 -0.36 12.49
CA LEU A 381 14.63 0.83 12.95
C LEU A 381 16.08 0.52 13.40
N TYR A 382 16.96 0.10 12.49
CA TYR A 382 18.35 -0.29 12.85
C TYR A 382 19.42 0.05 11.80
N CYS A 383 20.26 1.02 12.16
CA CYS A 383 21.57 1.27 11.56
C CYS A 383 22.64 0.34 12.16
N ASN A 384 23.02 -0.73 11.46
CA ASN A 384 24.18 -1.55 11.86
C ASN A 384 24.79 -2.41 10.74
N ARG A 385 25.06 -1.81 9.56
CA ARG A 385 26.02 -2.37 8.58
C ARG A 385 26.59 -1.32 7.60
N PRO A 386 27.92 -1.26 7.39
CA PRO A 386 28.56 -0.29 6.49
C PRO A 386 28.44 -0.65 5.00
N SER A 387 27.31 -1.23 4.57
CA SER A 387 27.13 -1.79 3.21
C SER A 387 25.70 -1.71 2.66
N HIS A 388 24.79 -0.97 3.30
CA HIS A 388 23.43 -0.75 2.78
C HIS A 388 23.20 0.74 2.49
N PRO A 389 22.54 1.10 1.37
CA PRO A 389 22.19 2.48 1.08
C PRO A 389 21.06 2.98 2.01
N ALA A 390 20.99 4.29 2.22
CA ALA A 390 20.05 4.97 3.11
C ALA A 390 18.59 5.01 2.59
N GLN A 391 18.04 3.87 2.15
CA GLN A 391 16.71 3.77 1.51
C GLN A 391 15.62 3.16 2.41
N ASP A 392 15.97 2.64 3.59
CA ASP A 392 15.06 1.99 4.56
C ASP A 392 15.07 2.69 5.95
N LEU A 393 15.32 4.01 6.02
CA LEU A 393 15.55 4.74 7.28
C LEU A 393 14.37 5.61 7.70
N CYS A 394 13.49 5.07 8.55
CA CYS A 394 12.33 5.80 9.05
C CYS A 394 12.54 6.33 10.46
N THR A 395 12.77 7.63 10.52
CA THR A 395 13.28 8.34 11.71
C THR A 395 14.75 8.02 11.97
N ASP A 396 15.59 9.04 11.81
CA ASP A 396 16.87 9.15 12.51
C ASP A 396 16.55 9.16 14.02
N PRO A 397 16.90 8.10 14.80
CA PRO A 397 16.56 8.03 16.22
C PRO A 397 17.36 9.04 17.07
N GLY A 398 18.36 9.69 16.49
CA GLY A 398 19.40 10.44 17.16
C GLY A 398 20.39 9.54 17.90
N GLU A 399 21.60 10.05 18.10
CA GLU A 399 22.55 9.45 19.03
C GLU A 399 22.00 9.62 20.47
N THR A 400 21.55 8.52 21.07
CA THR A 400 20.99 8.51 22.44
C THR A 400 21.80 7.66 23.43
N LEU A 401 22.76 6.87 22.92
CA LEU A 401 23.63 6.00 23.67
C LEU A 401 25.05 6.18 23.17
N CYS A 402 26.01 6.31 24.09
CA CYS A 402 27.44 6.37 23.72
C CYS A 402 27.99 4.94 23.73
N ASN A 403 27.86 4.24 22.60
CA ASN A 403 28.05 2.80 22.47
C ASN A 403 29.10 2.41 21.41
N GLY A 404 29.64 3.37 20.65
CA GLY A 404 30.62 3.12 19.57
C GLY A 404 30.01 2.60 18.27
N VAL A 405 28.71 2.81 18.06
CA VAL A 405 27.94 2.50 16.85
C VAL A 405 27.38 3.81 16.28
N ASP A 406 27.30 3.88 14.94
CA ASP A 406 26.57 4.92 14.21
C ASP A 406 25.07 4.55 14.28
N ASP A 407 24.40 4.92 15.38
CA ASP A 407 23.00 4.54 15.64
C ASP A 407 22.02 5.27 14.69
N ASN A 408 22.45 6.36 14.03
CA ASN A 408 21.66 7.14 13.06
C ASN A 408 22.09 7.08 11.58
N CYS A 409 23.13 6.32 11.22
CA CYS A 409 23.68 6.19 9.86
C CYS A 409 24.25 7.49 9.25
N ASN A 410 24.57 8.54 10.01
CA ASN A 410 25.06 9.80 9.43
C ASN A 410 26.56 9.78 9.05
N GLY A 411 27.26 8.66 9.33
CA GLY A 411 28.69 8.48 9.05
C GLY A 411 29.60 9.05 10.14
N ARG A 412 29.04 9.34 11.32
CA ARG A 412 29.75 9.66 12.57
C ARG A 412 29.37 8.61 13.61
N THR A 413 29.79 8.80 14.85
CA THR A 413 29.61 7.79 15.91
C THR A 413 29.52 8.55 17.22
N ASP A 414 28.46 8.31 17.98
CA ASP A 414 28.18 8.95 19.27
C ASP A 414 28.21 10.51 19.25
N GLU A 415 27.97 11.18 18.11
CA GLU A 415 28.17 12.63 18.04
C GLU A 415 27.21 13.44 18.92
N GLY A 416 27.75 14.43 19.63
CA GLY A 416 27.02 15.15 20.67
C GLY A 416 26.95 14.41 22.02
N LEU A 417 27.36 13.14 22.09
CA LEU A 417 27.52 12.37 23.33
C LEU A 417 28.98 12.24 23.79
N LEU A 418 29.95 12.50 22.90
CA LEU A 418 31.37 12.55 23.21
C LEU A 418 31.72 13.73 24.15
N ASN A 419 32.68 13.50 25.04
CA ASN A 419 33.32 14.54 25.86
C ASN A 419 34.34 15.38 25.06
N LEU A 420 35.00 16.32 25.73
CA LEU A 420 36.01 17.20 25.13
C LEU A 420 37.19 16.43 24.49
N CYS A 421 37.56 15.28 25.06
CA CYS A 421 38.56 14.36 24.50
C CYS A 421 38.06 13.52 23.31
N GLY A 422 36.80 13.69 22.87
CA GLY A 422 36.22 12.89 21.79
C GLY A 422 35.95 11.44 22.19
N ALA A 423 35.73 11.16 23.48
CA ALA A 423 35.46 9.82 24.01
C ALA A 423 34.10 9.75 24.74
N CYS A 424 33.57 8.54 24.90
CA CYS A 424 32.34 8.31 25.64
C CYS A 424 32.50 8.43 27.16
N GLY A 425 31.54 9.09 27.81
CA GLY A 425 31.49 9.27 29.26
C GLY A 425 32.06 10.60 29.74
N PRO A 426 32.22 10.83 31.05
CA PRO A 426 32.87 12.04 31.56
C PRO A 426 34.30 12.16 31.00
N ALA A 427 34.82 13.37 30.91
CA ALA A 427 36.24 13.58 30.67
C ALA A 427 37.08 12.86 31.75
N PRO A 428 38.32 12.45 31.45
CA PRO A 428 39.28 12.03 32.47
C PRO A 428 39.46 13.10 33.55
N THR A 429 40.14 12.77 34.64
CA THR A 429 40.62 13.78 35.60
C THR A 429 42.06 14.12 35.28
N GLU A 430 42.42 15.39 35.35
CA GLU A 430 43.81 15.85 35.28
C GLU A 430 44.76 15.04 36.17
N ILE A 431 45.96 14.82 35.65
CA ILE A 431 47.12 14.22 36.33
C ILE A 431 48.29 15.17 36.08
N CYS A 432 49.10 15.44 37.11
CA CYS A 432 50.26 16.33 36.99
C CYS A 432 51.36 15.66 36.14
N ASP A 433 51.25 15.74 34.82
CA ASP A 433 52.18 15.14 33.84
C ASP A 433 52.49 16.01 32.60
N LEU A 434 52.07 17.28 32.62
CA LEU A 434 52.25 18.27 31.53
C LEU A 434 51.46 17.92 30.25
N ILE A 435 50.40 17.12 30.37
CA ILE A 435 49.48 16.77 29.29
C ILE A 435 48.06 17.14 29.71
N ASP A 436 47.35 17.88 28.86
CA ASP A 436 45.90 18.09 28.96
C ASP A 436 45.17 16.71 28.91
N ASN A 437 44.76 16.20 30.08
CA ASN A 437 44.18 14.86 30.24
C ASN A 437 42.64 14.89 30.10
N ASP A 438 41.99 15.97 30.53
CA ASP A 438 40.52 16.16 30.45
C ASP A 438 40.06 16.90 29.17
N CYS A 439 41.02 17.44 28.42
CA CYS A 439 40.87 18.09 27.12
C CYS A 439 40.16 19.45 27.16
N ASP A 440 40.20 20.17 28.29
CA ASP A 440 39.62 21.52 28.43
C ASP A 440 40.48 22.66 27.84
N THR A 441 41.66 22.33 27.29
CA THR A 441 42.70 23.23 26.72
C THR A 441 43.58 23.95 27.74
N LEU A 442 43.40 23.68 29.02
CA LEU A 442 44.38 23.99 30.06
C LEU A 442 45.32 22.78 30.24
N THR A 443 46.18 22.81 31.25
CA THR A 443 47.15 21.75 31.51
C THR A 443 47.49 21.78 33.00
N ASP A 444 47.32 20.65 33.67
CA ASP A 444 47.58 20.46 35.10
C ASP A 444 46.84 21.45 36.04
N GLU A 445 45.65 21.94 35.66
CA GLU A 445 44.87 22.87 36.49
C GLU A 445 44.13 22.14 37.65
N GLY A 446 43.05 22.73 38.17
CA GLY A 446 42.34 22.19 39.35
C GLY A 446 43.13 22.12 40.67
N GLY A 447 44.43 22.43 40.66
CA GLY A 447 45.36 22.19 41.78
C GLY A 447 45.89 20.76 41.85
N VAL A 448 45.89 20.02 40.73
CA VAL A 448 46.37 18.63 40.67
C VAL A 448 47.87 18.52 40.94
N CYS A 449 48.68 19.50 40.52
CA CYS A 449 50.09 19.62 40.91
C CYS A 449 50.31 20.07 42.37
N THR A 450 49.62 19.41 43.32
CA THR A 450 49.80 19.47 44.79
C THR A 450 49.53 20.82 45.49
N PRO A 451 49.18 20.80 46.80
CA PRO A 451 48.99 22.04 47.56
C PRO A 451 50.35 22.68 47.93
N GLY A 452 50.93 23.46 47.02
CA GLY A 452 51.87 24.52 47.41
C GLY A 452 53.06 24.85 46.50
N CYS A 453 53.24 24.19 45.35
CA CYS A 453 54.30 24.52 44.40
C CYS A 453 53.71 25.26 43.19
N THR A 454 54.18 26.47 42.91
CA THR A 454 53.89 27.22 41.68
C THR A 454 55.22 27.47 40.99
N PRO A 455 55.47 26.90 39.79
CA PRO A 455 56.80 26.94 39.17
C PRO A 455 57.35 28.36 39.04
N THR A 456 58.50 28.60 39.67
CA THR A 456 59.27 29.84 39.62
C THR A 456 60.76 29.52 39.56
N ALA A 457 61.57 30.37 38.94
CA ALA A 457 62.99 30.07 38.77
C ALA A 457 63.72 29.88 40.11
N GLU A 458 64.44 28.75 40.22
CA GLU A 458 65.18 28.32 41.40
C GLU A 458 65.96 29.43 42.11
N ILE A 459 65.73 29.59 43.42
CA ILE A 459 66.51 30.48 44.29
C ILE A 459 67.10 29.68 45.45
N CYS A 460 68.38 29.93 45.76
CA CYS A 460 69.13 29.19 46.79
C CYS A 460 68.49 29.30 48.19
N ASN A 461 67.57 28.40 48.52
CA ASN A 461 66.66 28.46 49.67
C ASN A 461 66.36 27.08 50.31
N ASN A 462 66.88 25.98 49.74
CA ASN A 462 66.57 24.59 50.12
C ASN A 462 65.09 24.21 49.91
N ARG A 463 64.57 24.52 48.73
CA ARG A 463 63.28 24.09 48.21
C ARG A 463 63.45 23.75 46.73
N ASP A 464 62.40 23.16 46.21
CA ASP A 464 62.11 22.95 44.81
C ASP A 464 61.11 24.07 44.46
N ASP A 465 61.58 25.15 43.84
CA ASP A 465 60.79 26.34 43.49
C ASP A 465 60.24 26.26 42.05
N ASP A 466 60.89 25.51 41.14
CA ASP A 466 60.38 25.22 39.78
C ASP A 466 59.59 23.91 39.63
N CYS A 467 59.53 23.12 40.71
CA CYS A 467 58.74 21.91 40.88
C CYS A 467 59.26 20.69 40.07
N ASP A 468 60.55 20.65 39.71
CA ASP A 468 61.16 19.59 38.89
C ASP A 468 61.66 18.34 39.67
N THR A 469 61.52 18.34 41.00
CA THR A 469 62.00 17.34 41.98
C THR A 469 63.48 17.39 42.36
N MET A 470 64.27 18.30 41.78
CA MET A 470 65.62 18.66 42.27
C MET A 470 65.52 19.82 43.27
N ILE A 471 66.63 20.15 43.95
CA ILE A 471 66.65 21.18 45.01
C ILE A 471 67.88 22.08 44.80
N ASP A 472 67.64 23.36 44.55
CA ASP A 472 68.64 24.39 44.23
C ASP A 472 69.55 24.00 43.04
N ASP A 473 68.95 23.40 42.01
CA ASP A 473 69.61 23.05 40.75
C ASP A 473 69.96 24.30 39.92
N GLY A 474 71.04 24.25 39.13
CA GLY A 474 71.48 25.36 38.26
C GLY A 474 71.89 26.68 38.94
N VAL A 475 71.53 26.94 40.20
CA VAL A 475 71.65 28.25 40.84
C VAL A 475 73.11 28.62 41.08
N THR A 476 73.57 29.69 40.43
CA THR A 476 74.94 30.19 40.55
C THR A 476 75.00 31.68 40.85
N ARG A 477 76.06 32.14 41.53
CA ARG A 477 76.30 33.56 41.80
C ARG A 477 77.80 33.92 41.77
N PRO A 478 78.17 35.17 41.43
CA PRO A 478 79.54 35.65 41.57
C PRO A 478 79.96 35.77 43.04
N CYS A 479 81.27 35.64 43.30
CA CYS A 479 81.87 35.72 44.63
C CYS A 479 83.33 36.21 44.56
N GLY A 480 83.89 36.61 45.71
CA GLY A 480 85.25 37.18 45.78
C GLY A 480 85.32 38.66 45.43
N SER A 481 86.53 39.22 45.42
CA SER A 481 86.81 40.61 45.07
C SER A 481 87.44 40.74 43.68
N SER A 482 87.32 41.91 43.08
CA SER A 482 88.03 42.33 41.86
C SER A 482 88.90 43.57 42.10
N ILE A 483 89.30 43.80 43.36
CA ILE A 483 90.22 44.84 43.81
C ILE A 483 91.63 44.22 43.85
N GLY A 484 92.66 45.00 43.53
CA GLY A 484 94.04 44.53 43.50
C GLY A 484 94.28 43.35 42.55
N GLU A 485 95.08 42.39 43.01
CA GLU A 485 95.34 41.12 42.33
C GLU A 485 94.25 40.05 42.61
N CYS A 486 93.24 40.35 43.44
CA CYS A 486 92.11 39.44 43.64
C CYS A 486 91.32 39.23 42.35
N ARG A 487 90.82 38.00 42.18
CA ARG A 487 89.98 37.63 41.05
C ARG A 487 88.66 37.06 41.56
N PRO A 488 87.49 37.49 41.03
CA PRO A 488 86.22 36.91 41.40
C PRO A 488 86.09 35.49 40.83
N GLY A 489 85.28 34.67 41.50
CA GLY A 489 84.88 33.33 41.08
C GLY A 489 83.35 33.17 41.06
N THR A 490 82.89 31.93 41.02
CA THR A 490 81.47 31.57 41.06
C THR A 490 81.20 30.57 42.19
N GLN A 491 80.11 30.76 42.93
CA GLN A 491 79.54 29.73 43.81
C GLN A 491 78.33 29.10 43.13
N THR A 492 78.19 27.79 43.26
CA THR A 492 76.96 27.05 42.97
C THR A 492 76.22 26.81 44.29
N CYS A 493 74.89 26.89 44.30
CA CYS A 493 74.10 26.45 45.44
C CYS A 493 73.95 24.92 45.43
N THR A 494 73.77 24.33 46.60
CA THR A 494 73.26 22.96 46.75
C THR A 494 72.59 22.88 48.11
N ALA A 495 71.29 22.53 48.17
CA ALA A 495 70.54 22.39 49.42
C ALA A 495 70.62 23.65 50.33
N GLY A 496 70.34 24.83 49.76
CA GLY A 496 70.36 26.15 50.39
C GLY A 496 71.74 26.66 50.79
N VAL A 497 72.80 25.92 50.49
CA VAL A 497 74.17 26.26 50.87
C VAL A 497 75.00 26.58 49.63
N TRP A 498 75.59 27.77 49.63
CA TRP A 498 76.55 28.18 48.61
C TRP A 498 77.89 27.46 48.82
N GLY A 499 78.32 26.72 47.79
CA GLY A 499 79.61 26.02 47.76
C GLY A 499 80.83 26.95 47.79
N PRO A 500 82.06 26.39 47.72
CA PRO A 500 83.27 27.21 47.67
C PRO A 500 83.28 28.14 46.45
N CYS A 501 83.95 29.29 46.57
CA CYS A 501 84.10 30.25 45.47
C CYS A 501 85.08 29.69 44.43
N ALA A 502 84.56 29.01 43.41
CA ALA A 502 85.37 28.33 42.41
C ALA A 502 86.02 29.36 41.48
N GLY A 503 87.34 29.25 41.31
CA GLY A 503 88.13 30.12 40.41
C GLY A 503 88.57 31.47 41.00
N SER A 504 88.17 31.81 42.24
CA SER A 504 88.63 33.06 42.86
C SER A 504 90.08 33.02 43.32
N VAL A 505 90.77 34.14 43.20
CA VAL A 505 92.00 34.43 43.95
C VAL A 505 91.59 35.37 45.07
N GLY A 506 91.72 34.91 46.32
CA GLY A 506 91.46 35.69 47.52
C GLY A 506 92.67 36.50 47.98
N PRO A 507 92.49 37.40 48.96
CA PRO A 507 93.56 38.24 49.45
C PRO A 507 94.65 37.42 50.13
N VAL A 508 95.90 37.79 49.88
CA VAL A 508 97.11 37.19 50.48
C VAL A 508 97.94 38.29 51.15
N ALA A 509 98.84 37.92 52.06
CA ALA A 509 99.63 38.90 52.77
C ALA A 509 100.50 39.74 51.81
N GLU A 510 100.53 41.05 52.06
CA GLU A 510 101.23 42.03 51.24
C GLU A 510 102.67 41.64 50.93
N THR A 511 102.97 41.61 49.63
CA THR A 511 104.33 41.48 49.12
C THR A 511 104.80 42.87 48.70
N CYS A 512 106.01 43.28 49.06
CA CYS A 512 106.51 44.63 48.74
C CYS A 512 106.91 44.78 47.25
N ASP A 513 106.03 44.42 46.33
CA ASP A 513 106.19 44.49 44.87
C ASP A 513 105.41 45.64 44.21
N ASN A 514 104.71 46.45 45.01
CA ASN A 514 103.82 47.56 44.62
C ASN A 514 102.53 47.11 43.92
N ARG A 515 102.10 45.86 44.14
CA ARG A 515 100.74 45.39 43.85
C ARG A 515 99.95 45.33 45.15
N ASP A 516 98.64 45.48 45.01
CA ASP A 516 97.66 45.29 46.07
C ASP A 516 97.30 43.80 46.12
N ASN A 517 97.85 43.07 47.09
CA ASN A 517 97.72 41.63 47.26
C ASN A 517 96.70 41.25 48.35
N ASP A 518 96.45 42.13 49.33
CA ASP A 518 95.42 41.95 50.37
C ASP A 518 94.05 42.59 50.04
N CYS A 519 93.96 43.29 48.91
CA CYS A 519 92.74 43.68 48.20
C CYS A 519 91.83 44.64 49.00
N ASP A 520 92.41 45.68 49.63
CA ASP A 520 91.78 46.58 50.61
C ASP A 520 91.56 48.07 50.21
#